data_AF-A0A7X7V8B4-F1
#
_entry.id   AF-A0A7X7V8B4-F1
#
_cell.length_a   1.000
_cell.length_b   1.000
_cell.length_c   1.000
_cell.angle_alpha   90.00
_cell.angle_beta   90.00
_cell.angle_gamma   90.00
#
_symmetry.space_group_name_H-M   'P 1'
#
loop_
_entity.id
_entity.type
_entity.pdbx_description
1 polymer ?
#
loop_
_entity_poly.entity_id
_entity_poly.type
_entity_poly.pdbx_seq_one_letter_code
_entity_poly.pdbx_strand_id
1 'polypeptide(L)'
;MATRARSPLPLVLVVLVGSVLLVAAAGIPGSRTGAREQAASEWAAASLLTAIRKADRAGFEATFAASADEDRISQLWDNFAQLDVVTLTTHGPTWQVVWRVPDEAGVASHLVSTRWSCGLLRCELADIVQQPGMPTP
;
A
#
# COMPACT_ATOMS: atom_id res chain seq x y z
N MET A 1 13.76 -16.43 -74.71
CA MET A 1 12.98 -17.68 -74.79
C MET A 1 12.78 -18.22 -73.38
N ALA A 2 11.53 -18.48 -73.01
CA ALA A 2 11.12 -18.85 -71.66
C ALA A 2 11.36 -20.34 -71.37
N THR A 3 11.71 -20.68 -70.13
CA THR A 3 11.10 -21.83 -69.45
C THR A 3 11.22 -21.71 -67.92
N ARG A 4 10.07 -21.90 -67.28
CA ARG A 4 9.77 -21.82 -65.85
C ARG A 4 9.90 -23.24 -65.27
N ALA A 5 10.54 -23.42 -64.11
CA ALA A 5 10.34 -24.60 -63.24
C ALA A 5 10.90 -24.28 -61.84
N ARG A 6 10.01 -23.99 -60.87
CA ARG A 6 9.51 -24.92 -59.82
C ARG A 6 10.49 -25.09 -58.65
N SER A 7 10.22 -24.37 -57.56
CA SER A 7 10.59 -24.77 -56.19
C SER A 7 9.97 -26.14 -55.85
N PRO A 8 10.56 -26.88 -54.91
CA PRO A 8 10.14 -26.72 -53.51
C PRO A 8 11.28 -26.84 -52.48
N LEU A 9 11.24 -25.97 -51.47
CA LEU A 9 11.91 -26.18 -50.17
C LEU A 9 11.23 -27.33 -49.43
N PRO A 10 11.96 -28.09 -48.61
CA PRO A 10 11.51 -28.16 -47.22
C PRO A 10 12.62 -28.20 -46.15
N LEU A 11 12.29 -27.54 -45.05
CA LEU A 11 12.63 -27.84 -43.66
C LEU A 11 14.11 -28.07 -43.29
N VAL A 12 14.75 -26.98 -42.85
CA VAL A 12 15.79 -27.09 -41.81
C VAL A 12 15.10 -26.85 -40.46
N LEU A 13 15.08 -27.91 -39.65
CA LEU A 13 14.55 -28.00 -38.31
C LEU A 13 15.33 -27.04 -37.38
N VAL A 14 14.71 -25.94 -36.96
CA VAL A 14 15.28 -25.08 -35.91
C VAL A 14 14.96 -25.71 -34.57
N VAL A 15 15.92 -26.42 -33.98
CA VAL A 15 15.84 -26.86 -32.58
C VAL A 15 16.12 -25.65 -31.70
N LEU A 16 15.06 -24.93 -31.32
CA LEU A 16 15.11 -23.99 -30.20
C LEU A 16 15.24 -24.80 -28.91
N VAL A 17 16.48 -25.10 -28.51
CA VAL A 17 16.75 -25.58 -27.15
C VAL A 17 16.42 -24.43 -26.20
N GLY A 18 15.29 -24.58 -25.52
CA GLY A 18 14.81 -23.66 -24.53
C GLY A 18 15.81 -23.51 -23.39
N SER A 19 16.36 -22.31 -23.27
CA SER A 19 16.91 -21.83 -22.01
C SER A 19 15.86 -20.93 -21.38
N VAL A 20 14.82 -21.54 -20.78
CA VAL A 20 14.04 -20.83 -19.76
C VAL A 20 15.02 -20.66 -18.59
N LEU A 21 15.69 -19.51 -18.55
CA LEU A 21 16.34 -19.04 -17.34
C LEU A 21 15.23 -18.82 -16.31
N LEU A 22 14.95 -19.85 -15.52
CA LEU A 22 14.36 -19.68 -14.21
C LEU A 22 15.38 -18.91 -13.38
N VAL A 23 15.32 -17.58 -13.44
CA VAL A 23 15.92 -16.73 -12.43
C VAL A 23 15.10 -16.98 -11.17
N ALA A 24 15.51 -17.97 -10.39
CA ALA A 24 15.10 -18.08 -9.01
C ALA A 24 15.67 -16.85 -8.30
N ALA A 25 14.90 -15.77 -8.29
CA ALA A 25 15.16 -14.63 -7.45
C ALA A 25 15.06 -15.14 -6.00
N ALA A 26 16.19 -15.60 -5.46
CA ALA A 26 16.43 -15.67 -4.04
C ALA A 26 16.37 -14.21 -3.54
N GLY A 27 15.14 -13.73 -3.35
CA GLY A 27 14.87 -12.39 -2.90
C GLY A 27 15.57 -12.21 -1.57
N ILE A 28 16.38 -11.16 -1.48
CA ILE A 28 16.96 -10.69 -0.23
C ILE A 28 15.79 -10.61 0.78
N PRO A 29 15.85 -11.26 1.95
CA PRO A 29 14.72 -11.31 2.89
C PRO A 29 14.10 -9.94 3.19
N GLY A 30 14.91 -8.87 3.17
CA GLY A 30 14.47 -7.49 3.33
C GLY A 30 13.61 -6.92 2.20
N SER A 31 13.79 -7.34 0.94
CA SER A 31 13.01 -6.79 -0.19
C SER A 31 11.58 -7.35 -0.24
N ARG A 32 11.36 -8.58 0.22
CA ARG A 32 10.02 -9.18 0.31
C ARG A 32 9.19 -8.65 1.46
N THR A 33 9.82 -8.26 2.57
CA THR A 33 9.11 -7.64 3.69
C THR A 33 8.74 -6.19 3.35
N GLY A 34 9.66 -5.41 2.77
CA GLY A 34 9.36 -4.04 2.34
C GLY A 34 8.24 -3.96 1.29
N ALA A 35 8.19 -4.88 0.32
CA ALA A 35 7.11 -4.92 -0.66
C ALA A 35 5.74 -5.28 -0.04
N ARG A 36 5.72 -6.17 0.95
CA ARG A 36 4.48 -6.53 1.67
C ARG A 36 3.99 -5.40 2.56
N GLU A 37 4.90 -4.72 3.25
CA GLU A 37 4.57 -3.54 4.04
C GLU A 37 4.03 -2.41 3.16
N GLN A 38 4.63 -2.18 1.99
CA GLN A 38 4.14 -1.17 1.04
C GLN A 38 2.71 -1.47 0.57
N ALA A 39 2.43 -2.71 0.17
CA ALA A 39 1.08 -3.10 -0.23
C ALA A 39 0.07 -3.02 0.93
N ALA A 40 0.47 -3.41 2.14
CA ALA A 40 -0.35 -3.27 3.33
C ALA A 40 -0.62 -1.79 3.69
N SER A 41 0.38 -0.93 3.50
CA SER A 41 0.32 0.52 3.70
C SER A 41 -0.71 1.18 2.79
N GLU A 42 -0.66 0.89 1.49
CA GLU A 42 -1.61 1.41 0.51
C GLU A 42 -3.04 0.92 0.79
N TRP A 43 -3.21 -0.37 1.08
CA TRP A 43 -4.51 -0.94 1.42
C TRP A 43 -5.10 -0.34 2.70
N ALA A 44 -4.30 -0.20 3.76
CA ALA A 44 -4.76 0.32 5.04
C ALA A 44 -5.16 1.79 4.92
N ALA A 45 -4.35 2.63 4.24
CA ALA A 45 -4.69 4.03 4.02
C ALA A 45 -6.02 4.19 3.25
N ALA A 46 -6.23 3.39 2.21
CA ALA A 46 -7.47 3.40 1.44
C ALA A 46 -8.68 2.92 2.26
N SER A 47 -8.49 1.89 3.08
CA SER A 47 -9.54 1.31 3.94
C SER A 47 -9.98 2.28 5.02
N LEU A 48 -9.02 2.88 5.74
CA LEU A 48 -9.29 3.91 6.76
C LEU A 48 -9.99 5.12 6.15
N LEU A 49 -9.50 5.63 5.02
CA LEU A 49 -10.12 6.78 4.35
C LEU A 49 -11.56 6.48 3.92
N THR A 50 -11.83 5.26 3.44
CA THR A 50 -13.17 4.82 3.09
C THR A 50 -14.08 4.73 4.32
N ALA A 51 -13.57 4.17 5.42
CA ALA A 51 -14.31 4.04 6.67
C ALA A 51 -14.67 5.41 7.26
N ILE A 52 -13.72 6.33 7.33
CA ILE A 52 -13.92 7.71 7.80
C ILE A 52 -15.01 8.40 6.97
N ARG A 53 -14.91 8.36 5.64
CA ARG A 53 -15.89 9.01 4.74
C ARG A 53 -17.30 8.43 4.86
N LYS A 54 -17.42 7.17 5.26
CA LYS A 54 -18.71 6.50 5.46
C LYS A 54 -19.22 6.58 6.90
N ALA A 55 -18.48 7.24 7.80
CA ALA A 55 -18.71 7.17 9.24
C ALA A 55 -18.82 5.71 9.76
N ASP A 56 -18.07 4.78 9.14
CA ASP A 56 -18.05 3.36 9.48
C ASP A 56 -16.96 3.04 10.49
N ARG A 57 -17.30 3.12 11.78
CA ARG A 57 -16.35 2.85 12.86
C ARG A 57 -15.85 1.40 12.87
N ALA A 58 -16.72 0.44 12.60
CA ALA A 58 -16.34 -0.97 12.59
C ALA A 58 -15.36 -1.28 11.46
N GLY A 59 -15.56 -0.70 10.27
CA GLY A 59 -14.62 -0.80 9.16
C GLY A 59 -13.27 -0.14 9.44
N PHE A 60 -13.26 0.96 10.20
CA PHE A 60 -12.03 1.61 10.64
C PHE A 60 -11.24 0.71 11.59
N GLU A 61 -11.88 0.21 12.65
CA GLU A 61 -11.28 -0.70 13.64
C GLU A 61 -10.76 -1.98 12.99
N ALA A 62 -11.51 -2.56 12.03
CA ALA A 62 -11.11 -3.75 11.29
C ALA A 62 -9.87 -3.58 10.39
N THR A 63 -9.41 -2.35 10.17
CA THR A 63 -8.16 -2.10 9.44
C THR A 63 -6.92 -2.36 10.31
N PHE A 64 -7.06 -2.34 11.63
CA PHE A 64 -5.98 -2.58 12.57
C PHE A 64 -5.79 -4.07 12.88
N ALA A 65 -4.59 -4.43 13.31
CA ALA A 65 -4.28 -5.75 13.84
C ALA A 65 -5.13 -6.01 15.10
N ALA A 66 -5.55 -7.26 15.32
CA ALA A 66 -6.31 -7.63 16.52
C ALA A 66 -5.54 -7.42 17.84
N SER A 67 -4.21 -7.25 17.77
CA SER A 67 -3.35 -6.95 18.92
C SER A 67 -3.10 -5.45 19.13
N ALA A 68 -3.67 -4.59 18.29
CA ALA A 68 -3.51 -3.14 18.42
C ALA A 68 -4.28 -2.63 19.64
N ASP A 69 -3.81 -1.51 20.20
CA ASP A 69 -4.40 -0.89 21.39
C ASP A 69 -5.78 -0.30 21.05
N GLU A 70 -6.84 -0.89 21.62
CA GLU A 70 -8.22 -0.50 21.37
C GLU A 70 -8.52 0.95 21.80
N ASP A 71 -7.97 1.40 22.94
CA ASP A 71 -8.16 2.77 23.43
C ASP A 71 -7.50 3.77 22.48
N ARG A 72 -6.30 3.41 21.99
CA ARG A 72 -5.59 4.22 20.99
C ARG A 72 -6.35 4.31 19.68
N ILE A 73 -6.93 3.20 19.20
CA ILE A 73 -7.75 3.16 17.98
C ILE A 73 -9.01 4.01 18.16
N SER A 74 -9.66 3.92 19.33
CA SER A 74 -10.82 4.76 19.64
C SER A 74 -10.51 6.24 19.53
N GLN A 75 -9.40 6.68 20.14
CA GLN A 75 -8.98 8.08 20.06
C GLN A 75 -8.69 8.52 18.62
N LEU A 76 -8.06 7.65 17.81
CA LEU A 76 -7.84 7.94 16.39
C LEU A 76 -9.16 8.13 15.65
N TRP A 77 -10.12 7.23 15.84
CA TRP A 77 -11.45 7.36 15.24
C TRP A 77 -12.12 8.67 15.66
N ASP A 78 -12.18 8.95 16.95
CA ASP A 78 -12.88 10.12 17.49
C ASP A 78 -12.28 11.42 16.94
N ASN A 79 -10.96 11.46 16.74
CA ASN A 79 -10.29 12.58 16.10
C ASN A 79 -10.61 12.69 14.60
N PHE A 80 -10.57 11.60 13.84
CA PHE A 80 -10.84 11.64 12.40
C PHE A 80 -12.32 11.93 12.08
N ALA A 81 -13.25 11.44 12.91
CA ALA A 81 -14.68 11.63 12.72
C ALA A 81 -15.13 13.09 12.89
N GLN A 82 -14.32 13.94 13.51
CA GLN A 82 -14.59 15.36 13.70
C GLN A 82 -14.17 16.24 12.50
N LEU A 83 -13.52 15.66 11.49
CA LEU A 83 -12.92 16.39 10.37
C LEU A 83 -13.85 16.34 9.15
N ASP A 84 -14.00 17.47 8.44
CA ASP A 84 -14.83 17.54 7.22
C ASP A 84 -14.02 17.24 5.94
N VAL A 85 -12.70 17.40 6.00
CA VAL A 85 -11.74 16.94 4.99
C VAL A 85 -10.73 16.06 5.66
N VAL A 86 -10.51 14.88 5.09
CA VAL A 86 -9.39 13.99 5.41
C VAL A 86 -8.87 13.38 4.12
N THR A 87 -7.55 13.40 3.93
CA THR A 87 -6.84 12.65 2.89
C THR A 87 -5.64 11.96 3.51
N LEU A 88 -5.42 10.72 3.11
CA LEU A 88 -4.26 9.90 3.50
C LEU A 88 -3.46 9.57 2.25
N THR A 89 -2.21 10.03 2.19
CA THR A 89 -1.29 9.74 1.08
C THR A 89 -0.10 8.96 1.61
N THR A 90 0.22 7.82 1.00
CA THR A 90 1.32 6.95 1.44
C THR A 90 2.62 7.31 0.73
N HIS A 91 3.70 7.45 1.50
CA HIS A 91 5.07 7.66 1.03
C HIS A 91 6.00 6.65 1.72
N GLY A 92 5.99 5.40 1.26
CA GLY A 92 6.72 4.33 1.93
C GLY A 92 6.13 4.02 3.31
N PRO A 93 6.96 4.01 4.38
CA PRO A 93 6.51 3.75 5.76
C PRO A 93 5.87 4.98 6.45
N THR A 94 5.76 6.10 5.75
CA THR A 94 5.23 7.36 6.26
C THR A 94 3.99 7.75 5.48
N TRP A 95 2.95 8.22 6.18
CA TRP A 95 1.77 8.79 5.54
C TRP A 95 1.73 10.29 5.76
N GLN A 96 1.30 11.02 4.74
CA GLN A 96 0.86 12.40 4.89
C GLN A 96 -0.64 12.40 5.14
N VAL A 97 -1.04 12.99 6.25
CA VAL A 97 -2.43 13.29 6.57
C VAL A 97 -2.66 14.74 6.21
N VAL A 98 -3.71 15.01 5.42
CA VAL A 98 -4.20 16.37 5.16
C VAL A 98 -5.62 16.45 5.69
N TRP A 99 -5.93 17.46 6.50
CA TRP A 99 -7.25 17.61 7.10
C TRP A 99 -7.72 19.05 7.21
N ARG A 100 -9.00 19.17 7.51
CA ARG A 100 -9.65 20.42 7.88
C ARG A 100 -10.68 20.17 8.97
N VAL A 101 -10.75 21.11 9.90
CA VAL A 101 -11.79 21.17 10.91
C VAL A 101 -13.01 21.88 10.31
N PRO A 102 -14.25 21.46 10.63
CA PRO A 102 -15.46 22.13 10.15
C PRO A 102 -15.40 23.65 10.34
N ASP A 103 -15.93 24.38 9.36
CA ASP A 103 -16.00 25.85 9.31
C ASP A 103 -14.66 26.60 9.22
N GLU A 104 -13.53 25.90 9.21
CA GLU A 104 -12.23 26.51 8.92
C GLU A 104 -12.02 26.70 7.41
N ALA A 105 -11.35 27.78 7.03
CA ALA A 105 -10.97 28.02 5.63
C ALA A 105 -9.66 27.30 5.25
N GLY A 106 -8.80 27.02 6.23
CA GLY A 106 -7.50 26.42 6.03
C GLY A 106 -7.53 24.90 5.96
N VAL A 107 -6.46 24.31 5.41
CA VAL A 107 -6.16 22.88 5.54
C VAL A 107 -4.81 22.75 6.26
N ALA A 108 -4.70 21.76 7.13
CA ALA A 108 -3.45 21.42 7.80
C ALA A 108 -2.91 20.09 7.24
N SER A 109 -1.60 19.88 7.39
CA SER A 109 -0.97 18.61 7.01
C SER A 109 0.12 18.20 8.02
N HIS A 110 0.29 16.89 8.22
CA HIS A 110 1.29 16.31 9.11
C HIS A 110 1.72 14.95 8.59
N LEU A 111 2.94 14.55 8.95
CA LEU A 111 3.45 13.22 8.67
C LEU A 111 3.21 12.31 9.87
N VAL A 112 2.72 11.11 9.60
CA VAL A 112 2.61 10.01 10.57
C VAL A 112 3.47 8.84 10.13
N SER A 113 4.06 8.16 11.10
CA SER A 113 4.64 6.85 10.91
C SER A 113 3.61 5.79 11.21
N THR A 114 3.54 4.75 10.38
CA THR A 114 2.78 3.54 10.67
C THR A 114 3.66 2.52 11.38
N ARG A 115 3.10 1.79 12.35
CA ARG A 115 3.72 0.57 12.88
C ARG A 115 3.00 -0.65 12.32
N TRP A 116 3.78 -1.65 11.93
CA TRP A 116 3.29 -2.88 11.32
C TRP A 116 3.58 -4.08 12.20
N SER A 117 2.60 -4.98 12.32
CA SER A 117 2.80 -6.34 12.81
C SER A 117 2.84 -7.29 11.61
N CYS A 118 4.03 -7.77 11.26
CA CYS A 118 4.22 -8.60 10.06
C CYS A 118 4.38 -10.08 10.42
N GLY A 119 3.45 -10.90 9.95
CA GLY A 119 3.54 -12.35 9.98
C GLY A 119 4.14 -12.95 8.71
N LEU A 120 4.05 -14.27 8.61
CA LEU A 120 4.51 -15.01 7.42
C LEU A 120 3.73 -14.62 6.16
N LEU A 121 2.45 -14.30 6.29
CA LEU A 121 1.55 -14.08 5.15
C LEU A 121 1.29 -12.60 4.85
N ARG A 122 1.12 -11.76 5.87
CA ARG A 122 0.74 -10.35 5.71
C ARG A 122 1.29 -9.48 6.83
N CYS A 123 1.28 -8.18 6.57
CA CYS A 123 1.48 -7.15 7.56
C CYS A 123 0.14 -6.52 7.91
N GLU A 124 -0.09 -6.30 9.21
CA GLU A 124 -1.29 -5.68 9.75
C GLU A 124 -0.92 -4.39 10.45
N LEU A 125 -1.78 -3.37 10.35
CA LEU A 125 -1.52 -2.06 10.93
C LEU A 125 -1.65 -2.14 12.44
N ALA A 126 -0.56 -1.93 13.17
CA ALA A 126 -0.55 -1.98 14.62
C ALA A 126 -0.81 -0.61 15.26
N ASP A 127 -0.36 0.48 14.64
CA ASP A 127 -0.51 1.84 15.19
C ASP A 127 -0.24 2.91 14.12
N ILE A 128 -0.75 4.11 14.34
CA ILE A 128 -0.44 5.34 13.60
C ILE A 128 0.09 6.36 14.60
N VAL A 129 1.36 6.74 14.43
CA VAL A 129 2.08 7.58 15.38
C VAL A 129 2.49 8.88 14.69
N GLN A 130 2.17 10.02 15.31
CA GLN A 130 2.70 11.30 14.85
C GLN A 130 4.23 11.32 14.99
N GLN A 131 4.93 11.81 13.97
CA GLN A 131 6.38 11.98 14.08
C GLN A 131 6.71 13.15 15.01
N PRO A 132 7.58 12.96 16.02
CA PRO A 132 8.03 14.05 16.87
C PRO A 132 8.74 15.15 16.07
N GLY A 133 8.54 16.42 16.46
CA GLY A 133 9.34 17.55 15.94
C GLY A 133 8.78 18.28 14.71
N MET A 134 7.57 17.94 14.26
CA MET A 134 6.86 18.68 13.21
C MET A 134 5.67 19.42 13.86
N PRO A 135 5.81 20.72 14.20
CA PRO A 135 4.67 21.49 14.69
C PRO A 135 3.63 21.64 13.56
N THR A 136 2.36 21.39 13.89
CA THR A 136 1.25 21.95 13.12
C THR A 136 1.36 23.48 13.14
N PRO A 137 1.14 24.18 12.01
CA PRO A 137 1.00 25.62 12.03
C PRO A 137 -0.19 26.06 12.88
#